data_AF-A0A6G2QE56-F1
#
_entry.id   AF-A0A6G2QE56-F1
#
_cell.length_a   1.000
_cell.length_b   1.000
_cell.length_c   1.000
_cell.angle_alpha   90.00
_cell.angle_beta   90.00
_cell.angle_gamma   90.00
#
_symmetry.space_group_name_H-M   'P 1'
#
loop_
_entity.id
_entity.type
_entity.pdbx_description
1 polymer ?
#
loop_
_entity_poly.entity_id
_entity_poly.type
_entity_poly.pdbx_seq_one_letter_code
_entity_poly.pdbx_strand_id
1 'polypeptide(L)'
;MASPRPLNTATAWLVRLLSALTLVAGGVVFFSGTAEAATICGNVSVPPGYVITSESLTASCTGGYLTETIQPPSNGLAVCLNGPIPSGYAVTSIYTTNNCGPYQTGRINTVTNGMRICGNSNDSLPSGYVITSEGPDSTCSQWYGETVNVASNGIAVCGNSPIPANYVITSSYQNAACGIYLGARLNTASDGMTFCGNSPIPTNYVITANFQVSSCGQYLGGRLNVAYNGIIACADSPTPPGYWVSANGIQSSACSPYQAERLNNS
;
A
#
# COMPACT_ATOMS: atom_id res chain seq x y z
N MET A 1 -29.78 -29.53 70.77
CA MET A 1 -30.27 -29.55 69.36
C MET A 1 -29.26 -28.77 68.52
N ALA A 2 -28.08 -29.35 68.28
CA ALA A 2 -27.61 -29.82 66.97
C ALA A 2 -28.52 -29.53 65.76
N SER A 3 -28.06 -28.68 64.83
CA SER A 3 -27.65 -28.99 63.43
C SER A 3 -27.64 -27.68 62.57
N PRO A 4 -27.08 -27.63 61.34
CA PRO A 4 -25.73 -27.15 60.98
C PRO A 4 -25.74 -25.94 59.98
N ARG A 5 -24.74 -25.03 59.94
CA ARG A 5 -23.60 -24.88 58.98
C ARG A 5 -23.93 -25.00 57.46
N PRO A 6 -23.11 -24.50 56.49
CA PRO A 6 -22.21 -23.32 56.47
C PRO A 6 -21.96 -22.67 55.07
N LEU A 7 -21.22 -21.54 55.10
CA LEU A 7 -20.14 -21.02 54.21
C LEU A 7 -20.22 -21.01 52.66
N ASN A 8 -19.92 -19.82 52.10
CA ASN A 8 -18.86 -19.47 51.11
C ASN A 8 -19.37 -18.27 50.27
N THR A 9 -18.63 -17.20 49.95
CA THR A 9 -17.31 -17.06 49.31
C THR A 9 -16.81 -15.61 49.52
N ALA A 10 -15.60 -15.40 50.04
CA ALA A 10 -14.41 -15.01 49.27
C ALA A 10 -14.47 -13.65 48.54
N THR A 11 -13.79 -12.66 49.14
CA THR A 11 -12.89 -11.65 48.51
C THR A 11 -13.27 -11.04 47.15
N ALA A 12 -13.57 -9.73 47.14
CA ALA A 12 -13.54 -8.92 45.94
C ALA A 12 -13.00 -7.49 46.20
N TRP A 13 -11.71 -7.34 45.87
CA TRP A 13 -11.07 -6.20 45.18
C TRP A 13 -10.98 -4.80 45.82
N LEU A 14 -9.74 -4.45 46.14
CA LEU A 14 -9.20 -3.14 46.50
C LEU A 14 -8.26 -2.69 45.35
N VAL A 15 -8.25 -1.38 45.06
CA VAL A 15 -7.27 -0.58 44.25
C VAL A 15 -7.29 -0.82 42.72
N ARG A 16 -7.32 0.15 41.78
CA ARG A 16 -6.58 1.42 41.68
C ARG A 16 -7.30 2.48 40.81
N LEU A 17 -7.40 3.69 41.35
CA LEU A 17 -7.45 4.95 40.61
C LEU A 17 -6.14 5.13 39.82
N LEU A 18 -6.22 5.40 38.52
CA LEU A 18 -5.19 6.16 37.80
C LEU A 18 -5.83 7.39 37.16
N SER A 19 -5.48 8.54 37.71
CA SER A 19 -5.76 9.88 37.19
C SER A 19 -4.97 10.12 35.91
N ALA A 20 -5.65 10.39 34.80
CA ALA A 20 -5.05 10.96 33.60
C ALA A 20 -4.73 12.44 33.86
N LEU A 21 -3.44 12.77 33.98
CA LEU A 21 -2.97 14.15 34.05
C LEU A 21 -2.66 14.61 32.62
N THR A 22 -3.51 15.47 32.05
CA THR A 22 -3.22 16.16 30.79
C THR A 22 -2.40 17.41 31.06
N LEU A 23 -1.14 17.42 30.60
CA LEU A 23 -0.35 18.65 30.48
C LEU A 23 -0.28 19.04 29.00
N VAL A 24 -0.99 20.11 28.65
CA VAL A 24 -0.93 20.74 27.34
C VAL A 24 0.36 21.56 27.27
N ALA A 25 1.40 21.00 26.65
CA ALA A 25 2.52 21.74 26.08
C ALA A 25 3.32 20.86 25.10
N GLY A 26 3.01 20.94 23.80
CA GLY A 26 3.96 20.69 22.71
C GLY A 26 4.69 19.34 22.61
N GLY A 27 4.19 18.25 23.21
CA GLY A 27 4.87 16.95 23.25
C GLY A 27 4.06 15.82 22.63
N VAL A 28 4.71 15.02 21.80
CA VAL A 28 4.20 13.75 21.25
C VAL A 28 3.56 12.91 22.38
N VAL A 29 2.29 12.56 22.21
CA VAL A 29 1.54 11.73 23.17
C VAL A 29 1.85 10.27 22.89
N PHE A 30 2.54 9.59 23.81
CA PHE A 30 2.68 8.14 23.77
C PHE A 30 1.45 7.52 24.44
N PHE A 31 0.58 6.88 23.65
CA PHE A 31 -0.53 6.09 24.16
C PHE A 31 -0.01 4.71 24.58
N SER A 32 0.05 4.43 25.88
CA SER A 32 0.32 3.09 26.43
C SER A 32 -0.97 2.44 26.97
N GLY A 33 -2.06 2.56 26.22
CA GLY A 33 -3.36 1.94 26.51
C GLY A 33 -3.79 0.99 25.39
N THR A 34 -4.76 0.13 25.67
CA THR A 34 -5.49 -0.59 24.63
C THR A 34 -6.05 0.42 23.63
N ALA A 35 -5.78 0.21 22.34
CA ALA A 35 -6.22 1.13 21.32
C ALA A 35 -7.76 1.11 21.26
N GLU A 36 -8.38 2.21 21.68
CA GLU A 36 -9.83 2.35 21.82
C GLU A 36 -10.33 3.54 20.99
N ALA A 37 -11.65 3.64 20.83
CA ALA A 37 -12.27 4.78 20.19
C ALA A 37 -11.96 6.07 20.98
N ALA A 38 -11.61 7.12 20.25
CA ALA A 38 -11.27 8.44 20.79
C ALA A 38 -11.89 9.53 19.94
N THR A 39 -11.82 10.76 20.44
CA THR A 39 -12.34 11.94 19.74
C THR A 39 -11.23 12.95 19.53
N ILE A 40 -11.14 13.48 18.31
CA ILE A 40 -10.19 14.54 17.94
C ILE A 40 -10.94 15.69 17.25
N CYS A 41 -10.26 16.83 17.08
CA CYS A 41 -10.77 17.92 16.26
C CYS A 41 -10.22 17.79 14.84
N GLY A 42 -11.04 18.08 13.82
CA GLY A 42 -10.65 17.87 12.41
C GLY A 42 -9.53 18.76 11.88
N ASN A 43 -8.98 19.65 12.71
CA ASN A 43 -7.72 20.35 12.43
C ASN A 43 -6.47 19.61 12.94
N VAL A 44 -6.65 18.47 13.60
CA VAL A 44 -5.58 17.62 14.12
C VAL A 44 -5.40 16.45 13.16
N SER A 45 -4.14 16.12 12.86
CA SER A 45 -3.84 14.94 12.03
C SER A 45 -4.29 13.65 12.74
N VAL A 46 -4.99 12.80 12.00
CA VAL A 46 -5.36 11.46 12.47
C VAL A 46 -4.09 10.65 12.77
N PRO A 47 -3.96 10.05 13.98
CA PRO A 47 -2.80 9.24 14.32
C PRO A 47 -2.61 8.05 13.36
N PRO A 48 -1.36 7.63 13.07
CA PRO A 48 -1.10 6.42 12.29
C PRO A 48 -1.83 5.21 12.89
N GLY A 49 -2.49 4.43 12.05
CA GLY A 49 -3.24 3.23 12.47
C GLY A 49 -4.65 3.51 12.99
N TYR A 50 -5.15 4.74 12.91
CA TYR A 50 -6.55 5.09 13.21
C TYR A 50 -7.32 5.45 11.94
N VAL A 51 -8.64 5.29 11.99
CA VAL A 51 -9.60 5.72 10.96
C VAL A 51 -10.65 6.64 11.57
N ILE A 52 -11.22 7.53 10.76
CA ILE A 52 -12.37 8.35 11.14
C ILE A 52 -13.65 7.53 10.90
N THR A 53 -14.54 7.44 11.89
CA THR A 53 -15.80 6.69 11.78
C THR A 53 -17.04 7.56 11.83
N SER A 54 -16.92 8.77 12.36
CA SER A 54 -17.98 9.76 12.32
C SER A 54 -17.44 11.16 12.55
N GLU A 55 -18.20 12.13 12.10
CA GLU A 55 -17.94 13.55 12.25
C GLU A 55 -19.22 14.22 12.75
N SER A 56 -19.06 15.15 13.69
CA SER A 56 -20.19 15.89 14.23
C SER A 56 -19.77 17.31 14.55
N LEU A 57 -20.68 18.27 14.32
CA LEU A 57 -20.46 19.63 14.75
C LEU A 57 -20.79 19.73 16.24
N THR A 58 -19.77 19.89 17.08
CA THR A 58 -19.94 20.09 18.52
C THR A 58 -19.18 21.33 18.98
N ALA A 59 -19.51 21.85 20.15
CA ALA A 59 -18.79 22.97 20.76
C ALA A 59 -17.39 22.58 21.30
N SER A 60 -17.01 21.31 21.23
CA SER A 60 -15.75 20.78 21.79
C SER A 60 -14.52 21.25 21.01
N CYS A 61 -14.68 21.54 19.72
CA CYS A 61 -13.61 22.00 18.85
C CYS A 61 -13.79 23.49 18.51
N THR A 62 -12.86 24.31 18.99
CA THR A 62 -12.90 25.77 18.74
C THR A 62 -12.56 26.08 17.28
N GLY A 63 -13.15 27.13 16.70
CA GLY A 63 -12.84 27.57 15.33
C GLY A 63 -13.70 26.94 14.24
N GLY A 64 -14.79 26.25 14.60
CA GLY A 64 -15.74 25.68 13.63
C GLY A 64 -15.32 24.32 13.05
N TYR A 65 -14.27 23.70 13.59
CA TYR A 65 -13.85 22.36 13.19
C TYR A 65 -14.85 21.31 13.69
N LEU A 66 -15.00 20.25 12.89
CA LEU A 66 -15.78 19.09 13.28
C LEU A 66 -15.07 18.33 14.39
N THR A 67 -15.87 17.69 15.23
CA THR A 67 -15.46 16.70 16.20
C THR A 67 -15.52 15.34 15.53
N GLU A 68 -14.35 14.70 15.40
CA GLU A 68 -14.18 13.43 14.70
C GLU A 68 -14.02 12.29 15.70
N THR A 69 -14.75 11.21 15.49
CA THR A 69 -14.53 9.95 16.22
C THR A 69 -13.54 9.12 15.44
N ILE A 70 -12.44 8.76 16.09
CA ILE A 70 -11.40 7.89 15.54
C ILE A 70 -11.34 6.59 16.30
N GLN A 71 -10.99 5.50 15.63
CA GLN A 71 -10.70 4.23 16.30
C GLN A 71 -9.74 3.36 15.47
N PRO A 72 -9.16 2.31 16.05
CA PRO A 72 -8.41 1.33 15.29
C PRO A 72 -9.28 0.64 14.23
N PRO A 73 -8.73 0.29 13.06
CA PRO A 73 -9.47 -0.37 12.01
C PRO A 73 -9.83 -1.81 12.40
N SER A 74 -10.99 -2.27 11.94
CA SER A 74 -11.43 -3.66 12.04
C SER A 74 -12.24 -4.05 10.80
N ASN A 75 -12.30 -5.34 10.49
CA ASN A 75 -13.07 -5.83 9.34
C ASN A 75 -14.55 -5.45 9.44
N GLY A 76 -15.08 -4.93 8.35
CA GLY A 76 -16.48 -4.52 8.22
C GLY A 76 -16.80 -3.15 8.81
N LEU A 77 -15.80 -2.40 9.31
CA LEU A 77 -15.98 -1.09 9.90
C LEU A 77 -16.38 -0.05 8.85
N ALA A 78 -17.35 0.80 9.19
CA ALA A 78 -17.72 1.97 8.42
C ALA A 78 -16.81 3.15 8.77
N VAL A 79 -16.22 3.79 7.76
CA VAL A 79 -15.27 4.89 7.90
C VAL A 79 -15.61 6.04 6.98
N CYS A 80 -15.20 7.26 7.34
CA CYS A 80 -15.36 8.44 6.51
C CYS A 80 -14.19 8.55 5.52
N LEU A 81 -14.50 8.67 4.22
CA LEU A 81 -13.52 8.63 3.12
C LEU A 81 -12.76 9.95 2.91
N ASN A 82 -12.79 10.84 3.89
CA ASN A 82 -11.87 11.98 4.01
C ASN A 82 -10.73 11.72 5.00
N GLY A 83 -10.78 10.61 5.75
CA GLY A 83 -9.71 10.15 6.62
C GLY A 83 -8.73 9.20 5.93
N PRO A 84 -7.57 8.94 6.56
CA PRO A 84 -6.63 7.95 6.05
C PRO A 84 -7.17 6.52 6.18
N ILE A 85 -6.82 5.67 5.23
CA ILE A 85 -7.03 4.22 5.30
C ILE A 85 -5.69 3.54 5.66
N PRO A 86 -5.57 2.90 6.84
CA PRO A 86 -4.33 2.25 7.26
C PRO A 86 -3.88 1.15 6.30
N SER A 87 -2.56 0.99 6.17
CA SER A 87 -1.97 -0.10 5.38
C SER A 87 -2.49 -1.46 5.84
N GLY A 88 -2.76 -2.35 4.89
CA GLY A 88 -3.36 -3.67 5.13
C GLY A 88 -4.88 -3.69 5.02
N TYR A 89 -5.55 -2.53 5.06
CA TYR A 89 -6.99 -2.41 4.83
C TYR A 89 -7.26 -1.80 3.45
N ALA A 90 -8.42 -2.11 2.89
CA ALA A 90 -8.96 -1.47 1.70
C ALA A 90 -10.48 -1.31 1.84
N VAL A 91 -11.03 -0.35 1.09
CA VAL A 91 -12.47 -0.12 1.02
C VAL A 91 -13.11 -1.16 0.11
N THR A 92 -14.13 -1.85 0.60
CA THR A 92 -14.87 -2.90 -0.12
C THR A 92 -16.27 -2.47 -0.55
N SER A 93 -16.74 -1.32 -0.07
CA SER A 93 -18.01 -0.72 -0.53
C SER A 93 -18.07 0.75 -0.14
N ILE A 94 -18.74 1.56 -0.95
CA ILE A 94 -18.91 3.00 -0.79
C ILE A 94 -20.39 3.35 -0.84
N TYR A 95 -20.86 4.10 0.15
CA TYR A 95 -22.25 4.54 0.29
C TYR A 95 -22.31 5.87 1.04
N THR A 96 -23.48 6.50 1.10
CA THR A 96 -23.68 7.76 1.82
C THR A 96 -24.38 7.52 3.15
N THR A 97 -23.92 8.20 4.19
CA THR A 97 -24.58 8.24 5.50
C THR A 97 -24.49 9.65 6.06
N ASN A 98 -25.31 9.96 7.08
CA ASN A 98 -25.22 11.24 7.78
C ASN A 98 -24.06 11.30 8.79
N ASN A 99 -23.31 10.20 8.99
CA ASN A 99 -22.26 10.11 10.00
C ASN A 99 -20.96 10.79 9.54
N CYS A 100 -20.75 10.96 8.24
CA CYS A 100 -19.52 11.52 7.67
C CYS A 100 -19.73 12.90 7.04
N GLY A 101 -20.77 13.63 7.49
CA GLY A 101 -21.13 14.93 6.96
C GLY A 101 -21.28 14.91 5.42
N PRO A 102 -20.53 15.73 4.67
CA PRO A 102 -20.60 15.77 3.21
C PRO A 102 -19.80 14.64 2.51
N TYR A 103 -19.01 13.86 3.25
CA TYR A 103 -18.14 12.83 2.70
C TYR A 103 -18.82 11.47 2.58
N GLN A 104 -18.33 10.65 1.65
CA GLN A 104 -18.80 9.29 1.49
C GLN A 104 -18.34 8.41 2.66
N THR A 105 -19.12 7.37 2.95
CA THR A 105 -18.78 6.31 3.89
C THR A 105 -18.24 5.10 3.13
N GLY A 106 -17.09 4.60 3.56
CA GLY A 106 -16.50 3.35 3.08
C GLY A 106 -16.68 2.24 4.11
N ARG A 107 -16.80 1.00 3.64
CA ARG A 107 -16.61 -0.18 4.50
C ARG A 107 -15.21 -0.72 4.27
N ILE A 108 -14.42 -0.89 5.32
CA ILE A 108 -13.04 -1.39 5.21
C ILE A 108 -12.92 -2.86 5.64
N ASN A 109 -12.01 -3.58 4.99
CA ASN A 109 -11.61 -4.93 5.37
C ASN A 109 -10.11 -5.13 5.14
N THR A 110 -9.52 -6.05 5.90
CA THR A 110 -8.16 -6.52 5.68
C THR A 110 -8.07 -7.14 4.29
N VAL A 111 -7.05 -6.79 3.53
CA VAL A 111 -6.87 -7.26 2.16
C VAL A 111 -6.49 -8.74 2.16
N THR A 112 -7.23 -9.53 1.37
CA THR A 112 -6.97 -10.95 1.14
C THR A 112 -6.84 -11.26 -0.35
N ASN A 113 -6.20 -12.39 -0.68
CA ASN A 113 -6.06 -12.84 -2.06
C ASN A 113 -7.42 -13.07 -2.74
N GLY A 114 -7.62 -12.49 -3.92
CA GLY A 114 -8.87 -12.55 -4.69
C GLY A 114 -9.96 -11.59 -4.22
N MET A 115 -9.66 -10.68 -3.27
CA MET A 115 -10.64 -9.74 -2.74
C MET A 115 -11.01 -8.67 -3.77
N ARG A 116 -12.28 -8.27 -3.76
CA ARG A 116 -12.78 -7.11 -4.50
C ARG A 116 -12.69 -5.88 -3.59
N ILE A 117 -12.03 -4.83 -4.07
CA ILE A 117 -11.89 -3.53 -3.39
C ILE A 117 -12.42 -2.42 -4.30
N CYS A 118 -12.59 -1.22 -3.77
CA CYS A 118 -12.95 -0.05 -4.57
C CYS A 118 -11.69 0.76 -4.89
N GLY A 119 -11.43 0.98 -6.18
CA GLY A 119 -10.32 1.79 -6.68
C GLY A 119 -10.56 3.29 -6.44
N ASN A 120 -10.70 3.69 -5.19
CA ASN A 120 -10.73 5.09 -4.78
C ASN A 120 -9.28 5.61 -4.65
N SER A 121 -9.09 6.93 -4.70
CA SER A 121 -7.76 7.55 -4.60
C SER A 121 -7.12 7.49 -3.22
N ASN A 122 -7.82 7.01 -2.19
CA ASN A 122 -7.39 7.01 -0.80
C ASN A 122 -6.81 5.66 -0.34
N ASP A 123 -6.99 4.60 -1.13
CA ASP A 123 -6.58 3.25 -0.78
C ASP A 123 -5.18 2.95 -1.32
N SER A 124 -4.19 2.90 -0.41
CA SER A 124 -2.90 2.30 -0.75
C SER A 124 -3.02 0.78 -0.73
N LEU A 125 -2.82 0.10 -1.86
CA LEU A 125 -2.71 -1.36 -1.87
C LEU A 125 -1.57 -1.80 -0.94
N PRO A 126 -1.77 -2.83 -0.08
CA PRO A 126 -0.70 -3.37 0.73
C PRO A 126 0.45 -3.92 -0.14
N SER A 127 1.68 -3.82 0.38
CA SER A 127 2.85 -4.34 -0.34
C SER A 127 2.68 -5.81 -0.70
N GLY A 128 3.05 -6.18 -1.93
CA GLY A 128 2.92 -7.54 -2.44
C GLY A 128 1.55 -7.86 -3.06
N TYR A 129 0.55 -6.98 -2.95
CA TYR A 129 -0.70 -7.12 -3.71
C TYR A 129 -0.66 -6.40 -5.04
N VAL A 130 -1.39 -6.93 -6.01
CA VAL A 130 -1.51 -6.40 -7.38
C VAL A 130 -2.97 -6.42 -7.83
N ILE A 131 -3.32 -5.55 -8.76
CA ILE A 131 -4.64 -5.49 -9.40
C ILE A 131 -4.63 -6.42 -10.61
N THR A 132 -5.51 -7.43 -10.62
CA THR A 132 -5.60 -8.41 -11.72
C THR A 132 -6.79 -8.19 -12.65
N SER A 133 -7.78 -7.43 -12.19
CA SER A 133 -8.92 -7.01 -13.00
C SER A 133 -9.61 -5.81 -12.38
N GLU A 134 -10.24 -4.98 -13.20
CA GLU A 134 -11.05 -3.85 -12.76
C GLU A 134 -12.30 -3.70 -13.62
N GLY A 135 -13.29 -2.99 -13.09
CA GLY A 135 -14.48 -2.65 -13.85
C GLY A 135 -15.61 -2.08 -12.99
N PRO A 136 -16.72 -1.68 -13.61
CA PRO A 136 -17.87 -1.13 -12.91
C PRO A 136 -18.35 -2.07 -11.81
N ASP A 137 -18.55 -1.51 -10.61
CA ASP A 137 -19.01 -2.26 -9.45
C ASP A 137 -20.00 -1.40 -8.67
N SER A 138 -21.26 -1.84 -8.60
CA SER A 138 -22.31 -1.11 -7.90
C SER A 138 -22.03 -0.88 -6.41
N THR A 139 -21.16 -1.69 -5.80
CA THR A 139 -20.76 -1.52 -4.41
C THR A 139 -19.75 -0.37 -4.24
N CYS A 140 -19.07 0.05 -5.30
CA CYS A 140 -18.04 1.09 -5.29
C CYS A 140 -18.55 2.46 -5.77
N SER A 141 -19.87 2.65 -5.80
CA SER A 141 -20.51 3.90 -6.21
C SER A 141 -20.06 4.30 -7.63
N GLN A 142 -19.37 5.44 -7.78
CA GLN A 142 -18.83 5.92 -9.05
C GLN A 142 -17.46 5.34 -9.41
N TRP A 143 -16.82 4.63 -8.49
CA TRP A 143 -15.48 4.07 -8.67
C TRP A 143 -15.56 2.65 -9.23
N TYR A 144 -14.49 2.23 -9.91
CA TYR A 144 -14.37 0.84 -10.31
C TYR A 144 -14.07 -0.03 -9.10
N GLY A 145 -14.61 -1.23 -9.12
CA GLY A 145 -14.06 -2.27 -8.28
C GLY A 145 -12.76 -2.77 -8.90
N GLU A 146 -11.84 -3.21 -8.06
CA GLU A 146 -10.56 -3.82 -8.41
C GLU A 146 -10.45 -5.17 -7.71
N THR A 147 -10.04 -6.20 -8.45
CA THR A 147 -9.74 -7.51 -7.86
C THR A 147 -8.27 -7.55 -7.56
N VAL A 148 -7.93 -7.75 -6.29
CA VAL A 148 -6.54 -7.77 -5.83
C VAL A 148 -6.09 -9.19 -5.49
N ASN A 149 -4.86 -9.51 -5.87
CA ASN A 149 -4.24 -10.80 -5.61
C ASN A 149 -2.83 -10.61 -5.06
N VAL A 150 -2.34 -11.61 -4.34
CA VAL A 150 -0.94 -11.69 -3.96
C VAL A 150 -0.12 -11.90 -5.22
N ALA A 151 0.92 -11.09 -5.39
CA ALA A 151 1.82 -11.22 -6.51
C ALA A 151 2.48 -12.60 -6.52
N SER A 152 2.56 -13.19 -7.70
CA SER A 152 3.16 -14.50 -7.93
C SER A 152 3.86 -14.49 -9.29
N ASN A 153 4.86 -15.34 -9.45
CA ASN A 153 5.65 -15.37 -10.68
C ASN A 153 4.76 -15.74 -11.89
N GLY A 154 4.71 -14.88 -12.91
CA GLY A 154 3.89 -15.04 -14.11
C GLY A 154 2.47 -14.46 -14.00
N ILE A 155 2.15 -13.76 -12.90
CA ILE A 155 0.82 -13.16 -12.69
C ILE A 155 0.49 -12.13 -13.77
N ALA A 156 -0.76 -12.15 -14.22
CA ALA A 156 -1.35 -11.14 -15.08
C ALA A 156 -1.92 -10.00 -14.22
N VAL A 157 -1.52 -8.77 -14.49
CA VAL A 157 -1.95 -7.57 -13.76
C VAL A 157 -2.47 -6.51 -14.72
N CYS A 158 -3.22 -5.55 -14.21
CA CYS A 158 -3.61 -4.35 -14.94
C CYS A 158 -2.49 -3.31 -14.89
N GLY A 159 -2.37 -2.49 -15.94
CA GLY A 159 -1.23 -1.57 -16.12
C GLY A 159 -1.16 -0.43 -15.09
N ASN A 160 -2.25 -0.17 -14.39
CA ASN A 160 -2.35 0.70 -13.21
C ASN A 160 -1.97 0.00 -11.90
N SER A 161 -1.78 -1.32 -11.90
CA SER A 161 -1.37 -2.05 -10.71
C SER A 161 -0.02 -1.57 -10.20
N PRO A 162 0.18 -1.43 -8.88
CA PRO A 162 1.52 -1.34 -8.33
C PRO A 162 2.33 -2.56 -8.73
N ILE A 163 3.65 -2.38 -8.88
CA ILE A 163 4.59 -3.45 -9.18
C ILE A 163 5.40 -3.70 -7.91
N PRO A 164 5.23 -4.86 -7.25
CA PRO A 164 5.95 -5.14 -6.01
C PRO A 164 7.46 -5.18 -6.21
N ALA A 165 8.20 -4.98 -5.11
CA ALA A 165 9.64 -5.14 -5.11
C ALA A 165 10.05 -6.53 -5.64
N ASN A 166 11.16 -6.58 -6.37
CA ASN A 166 11.69 -7.78 -7.04
C ASN A 166 10.87 -8.32 -8.21
N TYR A 167 9.78 -7.67 -8.61
CA TYR A 167 9.07 -8.02 -9.84
C TYR A 167 9.46 -7.09 -10.99
N VAL A 168 9.39 -7.64 -12.20
CA VAL A 168 9.53 -6.89 -13.45
C VAL A 168 8.41 -7.24 -14.42
N ILE A 169 8.09 -6.31 -15.32
CA ILE A 169 7.20 -6.56 -16.45
C ILE A 169 7.97 -7.33 -17.52
N THR A 170 7.42 -8.46 -17.97
CA THR A 170 7.99 -9.29 -19.06
C THR A 170 7.15 -9.27 -20.33
N SER A 171 5.89 -8.84 -20.22
CA SER A 171 5.04 -8.56 -21.37
C SER A 171 3.96 -7.54 -21.05
N SER A 172 3.47 -6.86 -22.09
CA SER A 172 2.30 -5.98 -22.09
C SER A 172 1.36 -6.41 -23.21
N TYR A 173 0.06 -6.51 -22.94
CA TYR A 173 -0.93 -7.05 -23.88
C TYR A 173 -2.31 -6.46 -23.62
N GLN A 174 -3.21 -6.57 -24.60
CA GLN A 174 -4.62 -6.20 -24.42
C GLN A 174 -5.30 -7.21 -23.49
N ASN A 175 -5.93 -6.72 -22.42
CA ASN A 175 -6.65 -7.56 -21.47
C ASN A 175 -7.99 -6.91 -21.12
N ALA A 176 -9.09 -7.51 -21.57
CA ALA A 176 -10.43 -6.99 -21.32
C ALA A 176 -10.78 -6.91 -19.83
N ALA A 177 -10.13 -7.73 -18.98
CA ALA A 177 -10.32 -7.68 -17.53
C ALA A 177 -9.76 -6.39 -16.90
N CYS A 178 -8.95 -5.62 -17.62
CA CYS A 178 -8.31 -4.40 -17.11
C CYS A 178 -8.97 -3.10 -17.62
N GLY A 179 -10.18 -3.21 -18.17
CA GLY A 179 -10.93 -2.06 -18.66
C GLY A 179 -10.16 -1.29 -19.74
N ILE A 180 -9.76 -0.06 -19.42
CA ILE A 180 -9.02 0.82 -20.33
C ILE A 180 -7.50 0.64 -20.28
N TYR A 181 -6.99 -0.07 -19.28
CA TYR A 181 -5.56 -0.30 -19.11
C TYR A 181 -5.11 -1.54 -19.88
N LEU A 182 -3.86 -1.53 -20.32
CA LEU A 182 -3.20 -2.75 -20.80
C LEU A 182 -3.05 -3.74 -19.66
N GLY A 183 -3.03 -5.02 -19.99
CA GLY A 183 -2.51 -6.05 -19.11
C GLY A 183 -0.99 -6.09 -19.16
N ALA A 184 -0.37 -6.48 -18.06
CA ALA A 184 1.06 -6.79 -17.97
C ALA A 184 1.28 -8.15 -17.33
N ARG A 185 2.36 -8.84 -17.69
CA ARG A 185 2.82 -10.03 -16.97
C ARG A 185 3.98 -9.65 -16.07
N LEU A 186 3.85 -9.97 -14.78
CA LEU A 186 4.91 -9.78 -13.81
C LEU A 186 5.63 -11.08 -13.52
N ASN A 187 6.96 -11.04 -13.51
CA ASN A 187 7.81 -12.14 -13.09
C ASN A 187 8.78 -11.67 -12.02
N THR A 188 9.17 -12.58 -11.13
CA THR A 188 10.27 -12.31 -10.20
C THR A 188 11.54 -12.14 -11.01
N ALA A 189 12.27 -11.05 -10.78
CA ALA A 189 13.52 -10.79 -11.45
C ALA A 189 14.52 -11.92 -11.20
N SER A 190 15.20 -12.33 -12.26
CA SER A 190 16.30 -13.29 -12.21
C SER A 190 17.44 -12.83 -13.11
N ASP A 191 18.64 -13.31 -12.83
CA ASP A 191 19.83 -12.96 -13.61
C ASP A 191 19.67 -13.40 -15.09
N GLY A 192 20.00 -12.52 -16.02
CA GLY A 192 19.89 -12.72 -17.46
C GLY A 192 18.47 -12.61 -18.03
N MET A 193 17.46 -12.27 -17.23
CA MET A 193 16.06 -12.17 -17.65
C MET A 193 15.84 -11.04 -18.65
N THR A 194 14.96 -11.28 -19.63
CA THR A 194 14.41 -10.23 -20.48
C THR A 194 13.25 -9.51 -19.78
N PHE A 195 13.22 -8.18 -19.86
CA PHE A 195 12.17 -7.35 -19.27
C PHE A 195 11.71 -6.26 -20.25
N CYS A 196 10.60 -5.59 -19.94
CA CYS A 196 10.09 -4.44 -20.68
C CYS A 196 10.55 -3.13 -20.03
N GLY A 197 10.98 -2.14 -20.82
CA GLY A 197 11.57 -0.89 -20.32
C GLY A 197 10.63 0.03 -19.53
N ASN A 198 9.33 -0.24 -19.53
CA ASN A 198 8.36 0.40 -18.61
C ASN A 198 8.32 -0.26 -17.22
N SER A 199 9.10 -1.31 -17.00
CA SER A 199 9.23 -1.97 -15.71
C SER A 199 10.13 -1.16 -14.77
N PRO A 200 9.84 -1.13 -13.46
CA PRO A 200 10.85 -0.78 -12.47
C PRO A 200 12.00 -1.79 -12.55
N ILE A 201 13.19 -1.33 -12.17
CA ILE A 201 14.38 -2.16 -12.03
C ILE A 201 14.57 -2.49 -10.55
N PRO A 202 14.52 -3.77 -10.14
CA PRO A 202 14.69 -4.14 -8.74
C PRO A 202 16.06 -3.76 -8.18
N THR A 203 16.13 -3.60 -6.86
CA THR A 203 17.39 -3.36 -6.15
C THR A 203 18.40 -4.47 -6.47
N ASN A 204 19.68 -4.10 -6.60
CA ASN A 204 20.81 -4.96 -6.97
C ASN A 204 20.78 -5.50 -8.41
N TYR A 205 19.82 -5.11 -9.24
CA TYR A 205 19.84 -5.42 -10.66
C TYR A 205 20.23 -4.20 -11.50
N VAL A 206 20.79 -4.47 -12.67
CA VAL A 206 21.14 -3.48 -13.69
C VAL A 206 20.72 -3.95 -15.07
N ILE A 207 20.56 -2.99 -15.97
CA ILE A 207 20.33 -3.23 -17.39
C ILE A 207 21.68 -3.48 -18.05
N THR A 208 21.87 -4.60 -18.73
CA THR A 208 23.13 -4.94 -19.44
C THR A 208 22.98 -4.95 -20.96
N ALA A 209 21.74 -4.92 -21.45
CA ALA A 209 21.43 -4.76 -22.86
C ALA A 209 20.05 -4.14 -23.05
N ASN A 210 19.88 -3.45 -24.17
CA ASN A 210 18.63 -2.86 -24.64
C ASN A 210 18.34 -3.40 -26.04
N PHE A 211 17.13 -3.93 -26.25
CA PHE A 211 16.70 -4.48 -27.54
C PHE A 211 15.19 -4.53 -27.66
N GLN A 212 14.70 -4.62 -28.90
CA GLN A 212 13.28 -4.76 -29.16
C GLN A 212 12.79 -6.14 -28.69
N VAL A 213 11.79 -6.13 -27.83
CA VAL A 213 11.13 -7.33 -27.29
C VAL A 213 9.68 -7.29 -27.75
N SER A 214 9.27 -8.23 -28.60
CA SER A 214 7.94 -8.22 -29.21
C SER A 214 6.80 -8.22 -28.18
N SER A 215 7.00 -8.83 -27.02
CA SER A 215 6.03 -8.86 -25.94
C SER A 215 5.91 -7.54 -25.15
N CYS A 216 6.79 -6.57 -25.37
CA CYS A 216 6.79 -5.28 -24.66
C CYS A 216 6.03 -4.18 -25.41
N GLY A 217 5.43 -4.49 -26.56
CA GLY A 217 4.67 -3.54 -27.36
C GLY A 217 5.55 -2.38 -27.82
N GLN A 218 5.22 -1.16 -27.40
CA GLN A 218 5.94 0.05 -27.77
C GLN A 218 7.21 0.31 -26.94
N TYR A 219 7.40 -0.41 -25.83
CA TYR A 219 8.54 -0.19 -24.95
C TYR A 219 9.76 -0.97 -25.42
N LEU A 220 10.91 -0.30 -25.48
CA LEU A 220 12.19 -0.96 -25.62
C LEU A 220 12.36 -1.93 -24.43
N GLY A 221 12.71 -3.17 -24.69
CA GLY A 221 13.04 -4.12 -23.64
C GLY A 221 14.54 -4.16 -23.37
N GLY A 222 14.94 -5.05 -22.49
CA GLY A 222 16.35 -5.22 -22.20
C GLY A 222 16.66 -6.52 -21.49
N ARG A 223 17.93 -6.68 -21.14
CA ARG A 223 18.42 -7.76 -20.28
C ARG A 223 18.77 -7.20 -18.91
N LEU A 224 18.27 -7.90 -17.90
CA LEU A 224 18.48 -7.62 -16.49
C LEU A 224 19.56 -8.57 -15.95
N ASN A 225 20.53 -8.06 -15.19
CA ASN A 225 21.51 -8.89 -14.49
C ASN A 225 21.74 -8.41 -13.06
N VAL A 226 22.13 -9.34 -12.18
CA VAL A 226 22.56 -8.99 -10.82
C VAL A 226 23.87 -8.20 -10.90
N ALA A 227 23.94 -7.08 -10.20
CA ALA A 227 25.14 -6.27 -10.13
C ALA A 227 26.27 -7.02 -9.42
N TYR A 228 27.48 -6.92 -9.98
CA TYR A 228 28.72 -7.44 -9.40
C TYR A 228 29.87 -6.48 -9.69
N ASN A 229 30.98 -6.61 -8.96
CA ASN A 229 32.13 -5.73 -9.12
C ASN A 229 32.71 -5.80 -10.55
N GLY A 230 32.72 -4.66 -11.25
CA GLY A 230 33.21 -4.55 -12.63
C GLY A 230 32.16 -4.83 -13.70
N ILE A 231 30.88 -4.98 -13.35
CA ILE A 231 29.79 -5.18 -14.32
C ILE A 231 29.70 -4.01 -15.29
N ILE A 232 29.42 -4.31 -16.56
CA ILE A 232 29.09 -3.32 -17.58
C ILE A 232 27.57 -3.20 -17.63
N ALA A 233 27.04 -2.07 -17.17
CA ALA A 233 25.64 -1.71 -17.23
C ALA A 233 25.41 -0.66 -18.34
N CYS A 234 24.18 -0.56 -18.82
CA CYS A 234 23.76 0.50 -19.72
C CYS A 234 23.47 1.77 -18.91
N ALA A 235 23.75 2.95 -19.47
CA ALA A 235 23.66 4.23 -18.75
C ALA A 235 22.23 4.63 -18.34
N ASP A 236 21.21 3.97 -18.89
CA ASP A 236 19.81 4.06 -18.47
C ASP A 236 19.48 3.17 -17.25
N SER A 237 20.42 2.32 -16.84
CA SER A 237 20.29 1.50 -15.64
C SER A 237 20.41 2.35 -14.37
N PRO A 238 19.66 2.04 -13.30
CA PRO A 238 19.99 2.56 -11.98
C PRO A 238 21.37 2.08 -11.53
N THR A 239 22.03 2.89 -10.70
CA THR A 239 23.21 2.46 -9.93
C THR A 239 22.73 1.87 -8.59
N PRO A 240 22.96 0.57 -8.30
CA PRO A 240 22.54 -0.03 -7.05
C PRO A 240 23.26 0.58 -5.83
N PRO A 241 22.65 0.53 -4.63
CA PRO A 241 23.30 0.98 -3.40
C PRO A 241 24.68 0.31 -3.20
N GLY A 242 25.70 1.11 -2.88
CA GLY A 242 27.07 0.62 -2.67
C GLY A 242 27.92 0.46 -3.94
N TYR A 243 27.34 0.71 -5.12
CA TYR A 243 28.08 0.77 -6.38
C TYR A 243 28.38 2.21 -6.78
N TRP A 244 29.45 2.40 -7.56
CA TRP A 244 29.74 3.65 -8.26
C TRP A 244 30.20 3.39 -9.70
N VAL A 245 29.99 4.37 -10.56
CA VAL A 245 30.49 4.37 -11.94
C VAL A 245 32.01 4.58 -11.92
N SER A 246 32.78 3.56 -12.29
CA SER A 246 34.25 3.61 -12.37
C SER A 246 34.77 3.96 -13.76
N ALA A 247 33.95 3.75 -14.79
CA ALA A 247 34.20 4.17 -16.17
C ALA A 247 32.88 4.43 -16.89
N ASN A 248 32.84 5.44 -17.75
CA ASN A 248 31.67 5.80 -18.56
C ASN A 248 32.06 5.92 -20.04
N GLY A 249 31.06 6.09 -20.92
CA GLY A 249 31.29 6.26 -22.36
C GLY A 249 31.77 5.00 -23.09
N ILE A 250 31.59 3.83 -22.48
CA ILE A 250 32.01 2.56 -23.09
C ILE A 250 31.09 2.30 -24.29
N GLN A 251 31.70 2.15 -25.47
CA GLN A 251 30.96 1.79 -26.68
C GLN A 251 30.52 0.33 -26.58
N SER A 252 29.22 0.11 -26.46
CA SER A 252 28.60 -1.22 -26.41
C SER A 252 27.37 -1.24 -27.30
N SER A 253 27.37 -2.09 -28.32
CA SER A 253 26.20 -2.31 -29.16
C SER A 253 25.02 -2.87 -28.37
N ALA A 254 25.29 -3.59 -27.28
CA ALA A 254 24.26 -4.14 -26.41
C ALA A 254 23.47 -3.03 -25.69
N CYS A 255 24.09 -1.91 -25.37
CA CYS A 255 23.42 -0.82 -24.63
C CYS A 255 22.76 0.23 -25.52
N SER A 256 22.94 0.16 -26.84
CA SER A 256 22.33 1.08 -27.79
C SER A 256 20.82 1.22 -27.57
N PRO A 257 20.26 2.45 -27.53
CA PRO A 257 20.87 3.72 -27.91
C PRO A 257 21.71 4.40 -26.81
N TYR A 258 21.85 3.79 -25.64
CA TYR A 258 22.59 4.33 -24.51
C TYR A 258 24.07 3.92 -24.57
N GLN A 259 24.90 4.68 -23.86
CA GLN A 259 26.28 4.31 -23.61
C GLN A 259 26.33 3.23 -22.52
N ALA A 260 27.47 2.57 -22.38
CA ALA A 260 27.71 1.66 -21.26
C ALA A 260 28.63 2.28 -20.20
N GLU A 261 28.44 1.83 -18.97
CA GLU A 261 29.13 2.24 -17.77
C GLU A 261 29.64 1.01 -17.04
N ARG A 262 30.84 1.10 -16.45
CA ARG A 262 31.35 0.08 -15.56
C ARG A 262 31.00 0.47 -14.13
N LEU A 263 30.35 -0.45 -13.42
CA LEU A 263 30.05 -0.28 -12.00
C LEU A 263 31.01 -1.13 -11.16
N ASN A 264 31.54 -0.53 -10.11
CA ASN A 264 32.36 -1.20 -9.12
C ASN A 264 31.79 -0.98 -7.72
N ASN A 265 32.10 -1.87 -6.80
CA ASN A 265 31.83 -1.71 -5.37
C ASN A 265 33.11 -2.00 -4.57
N SER A 266 33.17 -1.44 -3.37
CA SER A 266 34.29 -1.53 -2.43
C SER A 266 34.18 -2.75 -1.55
#